data_AF-A0A960J4G1-F1
#
_entry.id   AF-A0A960J4G1-F1
#
_cell.length_a   1.000
_cell.length_b   1.000
_cell.length_c   1.000
_cell.angle_alpha   90.00
_cell.angle_beta   90.00
_cell.angle_gamma   90.00
#
_symmetry.space_group_name_H-M   'P 1'
#
loop_
_entity.id
_entity.type
_entity.pdbx_description
1 polymer ?
#
loop_
_entity_poly.entity_id
_entity_poly.type
_entity_poly.pdbx_seq_one_letter_code
_entity_poly.pdbx_strand_id
1 'polypeptide(L)'
;MATVLVVALAGAGCGGGDGNDRAGVDRVEFREAMQERYGIGPEPAECITGYVFDDYAAGEIATLAGEGMAALPQARWEPYLNASVACITHDQPLEAGP
;
A
#
# COMPACT_ATOMS: atom_id res chain seq x y z
N MET A 1 15.57 46.86 -34.65
CA MET A 1 14.35 46.04 -34.80
C MET A 1 14.79 44.58 -34.71
N ALA A 2 14.52 43.92 -33.59
CA ALA A 2 14.85 42.52 -33.37
C ALA A 2 13.56 41.81 -32.93
N THR A 3 13.10 40.88 -33.76
CA THR A 3 11.91 40.07 -33.56
C THR A 3 12.18 39.03 -32.48
N VAL A 4 11.51 39.13 -31.33
CA VAL A 4 11.57 38.11 -30.28
C VAL A 4 10.47 37.09 -30.55
N LEU A 5 10.89 35.86 -30.83
CA LEU A 5 10.03 34.69 -30.98
C LEU A 5 9.25 34.45 -29.67
N VAL A 6 7.92 34.47 -29.77
CA VAL A 6 7.03 34.01 -28.72
C VAL A 6 7.19 32.49 -28.60
N VAL A 7 7.88 32.05 -27.56
CA VAL A 7 7.84 30.65 -27.13
C VAL A 7 6.44 30.43 -26.56
N ALA A 8 5.58 29.82 -27.36
CA ALA A 8 4.35 29.22 -26.87
C ALA A 8 4.76 28.04 -25.98
N LEU A 9 4.89 28.29 -24.67
CA LEU A 9 4.75 27.21 -23.70
C LEU A 9 3.31 26.71 -23.84
N ALA A 10 3.15 25.62 -24.58
CA ALA A 10 1.98 24.79 -24.45
C ALA A 10 1.89 24.43 -22.97
N GLY A 11 0.94 25.07 -22.28
CA GLY A 11 0.55 24.67 -20.95
C GLY A 11 0.07 23.23 -21.05
N ALA A 12 0.95 22.29 -20.69
CA ALA A 12 0.50 21.06 -20.09
C ALA A 12 -0.23 21.49 -18.82
N GLY A 13 -1.55 21.50 -18.90
CA GLY A 13 -2.42 21.98 -17.86
C GLY A 13 -2.06 21.34 -16.52
N CYS A 14 -1.90 22.18 -15.50
CA CYS A 14 -2.40 21.85 -14.18
C CYS A 14 -3.86 21.41 -14.35
N GLY A 15 -4.14 20.12 -14.21
CA GLY A 15 -5.47 19.58 -14.50
C GLY A 15 -5.47 18.07 -14.59
N GLY A 16 -4.95 17.43 -13.56
CA GLY A 16 -4.97 15.98 -13.38
C GLY A 16 -4.89 15.70 -11.89
N GLY A 17 -5.81 16.27 -11.12
CA GLY A 17 -6.18 15.65 -9.87
C GLY A 17 -6.85 14.33 -10.23
N ASP A 18 -6.05 13.29 -10.47
CA ASP A 18 -6.39 11.91 -10.13
C ASP A 18 -6.48 11.91 -8.58
N GLY A 19 -7.49 12.54 -7.96
CA GLY A 19 -8.85 12.10 -8.21
C GLY A 19 -8.97 10.68 -7.72
N ASN A 20 -8.47 10.41 -6.50
CA ASN A 20 -9.02 9.51 -5.48
C ASN A 20 -9.78 8.24 -5.91
N ASP A 21 -9.44 7.68 -7.07
CA ASP A 21 -9.96 6.46 -7.64
C ASP A 21 -8.90 5.37 -7.48
N ARG A 22 -8.31 5.27 -6.28
CA ARG A 22 -7.85 3.95 -5.84
C ARG A 22 -9.11 3.13 -5.62
N ALA A 23 -9.65 2.58 -6.72
CA ALA A 23 -10.38 1.34 -6.70
C ALA A 23 -9.61 0.45 -5.71
N GLY A 24 -10.25 0.11 -4.60
CA GLY A 24 -9.54 -0.43 -3.44
C GLY A 24 -8.67 -1.60 -3.87
N VAL A 25 -7.39 -1.58 -3.47
CA VAL A 25 -6.47 -2.70 -3.68
C VAL A 25 -7.15 -3.94 -3.11
N ASP A 26 -7.31 -4.97 -3.93
CA ASP A 26 -7.94 -6.21 -3.50
C ASP A 26 -6.93 -7.11 -2.77
N ARG A 27 -7.44 -8.17 -2.11
CA ARG A 27 -6.59 -9.09 -1.32
C ARG A 27 -5.52 -9.76 -2.18
N VAL A 28 -5.82 -10.08 -3.44
CA VAL A 28 -4.87 -10.75 -4.35
C VAL A 28 -3.76 -9.79 -4.74
N GLU A 29 -4.13 -8.57 -5.16
CA GLU A 29 -3.19 -7.52 -5.55
C GLU A 29 -2.27 -7.15 -4.38
N PHE A 30 -2.82 -6.94 -3.18
CA PHE A 30 -2.03 -6.64 -1.99
C PHE A 30 -1.00 -7.75 -1.69
N ARG A 31 -1.45 -9.00 -1.71
CA ARG A 31 -0.62 -10.17 -1.41
C ARG A 31 0.50 -10.33 -2.44
N GLU A 32 0.22 -10.13 -3.72
CA GLU A 32 1.22 -10.19 -4.79
C GLU A 32 2.27 -9.08 -4.64
N ALA A 33 1.84 -7.85 -4.37
CA ALA A 33 2.74 -6.72 -4.11
C ALA A 33 3.67 -7.00 -2.92
N MET A 34 3.14 -7.60 -1.86
CA MET A 34 3.91 -8.00 -0.68
C MET A 34 4.97 -9.06 -0.98
N GLN A 35 4.61 -10.09 -1.76
CA GLN A 35 5.55 -11.14 -2.17
C GLN A 35 6.67 -10.56 -3.05
N GLU A 36 6.32 -9.75 -4.04
CA GLU A 36 7.28 -9.16 -4.97
C GLU A 36 8.25 -8.20 -4.26
N ARG A 37 7.71 -7.31 -3.43
CA ARG A 37 8.49 -6.24 -2.81
C ARG A 37 9.40 -6.72 -1.69
N TYR A 38 8.91 -7.65 -0.87
CA TYR A 38 9.58 -8.04 0.37
C TYR A 38 10.15 -9.45 0.33
N GLY A 39 9.97 -10.19 -0.78
CA GLY A 39 10.42 -11.57 -0.90
C GLY A 39 9.77 -12.51 0.11
N ILE A 40 8.57 -12.15 0.57
CA ILE A 40 7.82 -12.93 1.55
C ILE A 40 7.21 -14.13 0.82
N GLY A 41 7.27 -15.32 1.43
CA GLY A 41 6.66 -16.52 0.87
C GLY A 41 5.13 -16.42 0.79
N PRO A 42 4.47 -17.28 -0.02
CA PRO A 42 3.03 -17.19 -0.26
C PRO A 42 2.19 -17.35 1.01
N GLU A 43 2.58 -18.25 1.92
CA GLU A 43 1.84 -18.50 3.16
C GLU A 43 1.92 -17.31 4.15
N PRO A 44 3.11 -16.78 4.51
CA PRO A 44 3.16 -15.59 5.34
C PRO A 44 2.51 -14.36 4.68
N ALA A 45 2.58 -14.23 3.35
CA ALA A 45 1.92 -13.15 2.64
C ALA A 45 0.39 -13.23 2.74
N GLU A 46 -0.20 -14.43 2.62
CA GLU A 46 -1.64 -14.65 2.85
C GLU A 46 -2.04 -14.27 4.28
N CYS A 47 -1.27 -14.73 5.27
CA CYS A 47 -1.51 -14.42 6.69
C CYS A 47 -1.48 -12.91 6.96
N ILE A 48 -0.45 -12.21 6.49
CA ILE A 48 -0.33 -10.75 6.66
C ILE A 48 -1.49 -10.03 5.95
N THR A 49 -1.90 -10.50 4.78
CA THR A 49 -3.03 -9.94 4.04
C THR A 49 -4.33 -10.04 4.84
N GLY A 50 -4.55 -11.14 5.56
CA GLY A 50 -5.70 -11.29 6.47
C GLY A 50 -5.74 -10.18 7.52
N TYR A 51 -4.70 -10.08 8.34
CA TYR A 51 -4.60 -9.04 9.38
C TYR A 51 -4.73 -7.63 8.83
N VAL A 52 -4.10 -7.35 7.69
CA VAL A 52 -4.17 -6.02 7.07
C VAL A 52 -5.60 -5.67 6.66
N PHE A 53 -6.34 -6.59 6.03
CA PHE A 53 -7.71 -6.31 5.59
C PHE A 53 -8.72 -6.25 6.74
N ASP A 54 -8.41 -6.83 7.88
CA ASP A 54 -9.27 -6.80 9.06
C ASP A 54 -9.03 -5.52 9.89
N ASP A 55 -7.78 -5.03 9.98
CA ASP A 55 -7.40 -3.94 10.88
C ASP A 55 -7.16 -2.58 10.19
N TYR A 56 -7.04 -2.53 8.86
CA TYR A 56 -6.67 -1.32 8.12
C TYR A 56 -7.79 -0.77 7.24
N ALA A 57 -7.88 0.55 7.16
CA ALA A 57 -8.81 1.20 6.25
C ALA A 57 -8.32 1.06 4.80
N ALA A 58 -9.24 1.05 3.82
CA ALA A 58 -8.90 0.87 2.40
C ALA A 58 -7.80 1.81 1.88
N GLY A 59 -7.78 3.08 2.34
CA GLY A 59 -6.71 4.02 1.98
C GLY A 59 -5.35 3.63 2.54
N GLU A 60 -5.29 3.08 3.75
CA GLU A 60 -4.05 2.61 4.38
C GLU A 60 -3.54 1.33 3.72
N ILE A 61 -4.44 0.42 3.33
CA ILE A 61 -4.11 -0.80 2.57
C ILE A 61 -3.46 -0.40 1.23
N ALA A 62 -4.05 0.58 0.54
CA ALA A 62 -3.49 1.07 -0.71
C ALA A 62 -2.13 1.76 -0.54
N THR A 63 -1.94 2.53 0.54
CA THR A 63 -0.63 3.09 0.90
C THR A 63 0.39 1.99 1.21
N LEU A 64 0.02 0.95 1.96
CA LEU A 64 0.89 -0.18 2.23
C LEU A 64 1.32 -0.90 0.94
N ALA A 65 0.38 -1.18 0.03
CA ALA A 65 0.66 -1.87 -1.23
C ALA A 65 1.60 -1.08 -2.15
N GLY A 66 1.36 0.22 -2.32
CA GLY A 66 2.13 1.04 -3.27
C GLY A 66 3.43 1.62 -2.68
N GLU A 67 3.34 2.15 -1.47
CA GLU A 67 4.39 3.01 -0.88
C GLU A 67 5.13 2.30 0.26
N GLY A 68 4.51 1.29 0.86
CA GLY A 68 5.06 0.49 1.95
C GLY A 68 4.83 1.12 3.33
N MET A 69 5.20 0.38 4.38
CA MET A 69 4.97 0.76 5.78
C MET A 69 5.48 2.17 6.13
N ALA A 70 6.61 2.62 5.57
CA ALA A 70 7.19 3.91 5.87
C ALA A 70 6.29 5.11 5.49
N ALA A 71 5.33 4.91 4.57
CA ALA A 71 4.36 5.92 4.17
C ALA A 71 3.10 5.95 5.05
N LEU A 72 2.92 4.96 5.93
CA LEU A 72 1.83 4.97 6.90
C LEU A 72 2.13 5.94 8.06
N PRO A 73 1.07 6.48 8.71
CA PRO A 73 1.22 7.12 10.01
C PRO A 73 1.92 6.17 11.00
N GLN A 74 2.86 6.70 11.79
CA GLN A 74 3.68 5.88 12.70
C GLN A 74 2.86 5.04 13.69
N ALA A 75 1.70 5.55 14.13
CA ALA A 75 0.76 4.84 15.00
C ALA A 75 0.23 3.52 14.38
N ARG A 76 0.41 3.32 13.07
CA ARG A 76 -0.05 2.15 12.32
C ARG A 76 1.07 1.16 12.01
N TRP A 77 2.30 1.45 12.42
CA TRP A 77 3.44 0.56 12.19
C TRP A 77 3.42 -0.64 13.13
N GLU A 78 3.13 -0.43 14.41
CA GLU A 78 3.16 -1.50 15.41
C GLU A 78 2.22 -2.66 15.06
N PRO A 79 0.92 -2.44 14.71
CA PRO A 79 0.04 -3.56 14.35
C PRO A 79 0.55 -4.33 13.13
N TYR A 80 1.04 -3.63 12.10
CA TYR A 80 1.59 -4.23 10.89
C TYR A 80 2.86 -5.07 11.18
N LEU A 81 3.78 -4.54 11.98
CA LEU A 81 4.99 -5.24 12.38
C LEU A 81 4.69 -6.46 13.24
N ASN A 82 3.74 -6.36 14.17
CA ASN A 82 3.32 -7.48 15.01
C ASN A 82 2.69 -8.59 14.17
N ALA A 83 1.78 -8.25 13.24
CA ALA A 83 1.21 -9.21 12.30
C ALA A 83 2.30 -9.86 11.43
N SER A 84 3.21 -9.05 10.88
CA SER A 84 4.32 -9.56 10.05
C SER A 84 5.21 -10.52 10.82
N VAL A 85 5.60 -10.19 12.05
CA VAL A 85 6.41 -11.06 12.90
C VAL A 85 5.66 -12.35 13.20
N ALA A 86 4.41 -12.27 13.66
CA ALA A 86 3.61 -13.45 14.00
C ALA A 86 3.41 -14.40 12.80
N CYS A 87 3.16 -13.86 11.60
CA CYS A 87 3.00 -14.65 10.38
C CYS A 87 4.33 -15.27 9.90
N ILE A 88 5.46 -14.58 10.05
CA ILE A 88 6.77 -15.06 9.60
C ILE A 88 7.36 -16.09 10.59
N THR A 89 7.18 -15.89 11.90
CA THR A 89 7.66 -16.84 12.92
C THR A 89 6.70 -17.99 13.15
N HIS A 90 5.53 -17.97 12.51
CA HIS A 90 4.42 -18.90 12.74
C HIS A 90 3.88 -18.86 14.19
N ASP A 91 4.13 -17.78 14.94
CA ASP A 91 3.58 -17.52 16.28
C ASP A 91 2.21 -16.83 16.23
N GLN A 92 1.39 -17.18 15.24
CA GLN A 92 0.06 -16.60 15.09
C GLN A 92 -0.73 -16.87 16.38
N PRO A 93 -1.32 -15.85 17.04
CA PRO A 93 -2.31 -16.13 18.05
C PRO A 93 -3.39 -16.97 17.37
N LEU A 94 -3.65 -18.16 17.92
CA LEU A 94 -4.77 -19.00 17.50
C LEU A 94 -5.99 -18.09 17.43
N GLU A 95 -6.72 -18.13 16.30
CA GLU A 95 -7.98 -17.40 16.18
C GLU A 95 -8.73 -17.59 17.50
N ALA A 96 -9.11 -16.47 18.13
CA ALA A 96 -10.04 -16.53 19.23
C ALA A 96 -11.34 -17.07 18.64
N GLY A 97 -11.49 -18.39 18.69
CA GLY A 97 -12.68 -19.10 18.26
C GLY A 97 -13.91 -18.56 18.99
N PRO A 98 -15.11 -18.77 18.42
CA PRO A 98 -16.34 -18.11 18.82
C PRO A 98 -16.66 -18.20 20.32
#